data_AF-A0A7J4AXP3-F1
#
_entry.id   AF-A0A7J4AXP3-F1
#
_cell.length_a   1.000
_cell.length_b   1.000
_cell.length_c   1.000
_cell.angle_alpha   90.00
_cell.angle_beta   90.00
_cell.angle_gamma   90.00
#
_symmetry.space_group_name_H-M   'P 1'
#
loop_
_entity.id
_entity.type
_entity.pdbx_description
1 polymer ?
#
loop_
_entity_poly.entity_id
_entity_poly.type
_entity_poly.pdbx_seq_one_letter_code
_entity_poly.pdbx_strand_id
1 'polypeptide(L)' 'MRILGLIGSYRKLGNTEVLVKEALMEAKRLGADVDVLRLTDLKIEPCKGCMACVFKQEECRIQDDWGHLRDMLEK' A
#
# COMPACT_ATOMS: atom_id res chain seq x y z
N MET A 1 15.14 -7.60 6.15
CA MET A 1 14.42 -6.30 6.16
C MET A 1 13.41 -6.33 5.03
N ARG A 2 12.19 -5.83 5.26
CA ARG A 2 11.14 -5.75 4.24
C ARG A 2 10.88 -4.29 3.87
N ILE A 3 10.67 -4.01 2.59
CA ILE A 3 10.34 -2.68 2.09
C ILE A 3 9.15 -2.76 1.13
N LEU A 4 8.11 -1.97 1.40
CA LEU A 4 7.00 -1.78 0.49
C LEU A 4 7.09 -0.40 -0.16
N GLY A 5 7.21 -0.34 -1.48
CA GLY A 5 7.10 0.91 -2.23
C GLY A 5 5.65 1.25 -2.53
N LEU A 6 5.16 2.36 -1.96
CA LEU A 6 3.83 2.90 -2.24
C LEU A 6 3.90 3.99 -3.32
N ILE A 7 3.17 3.80 -4.43
CA ILE A 7 3.12 4.75 -5.54
C ILE A 7 1.75 5.43 -5.54
N GLY A 8 1.71 6.70 -5.15
CA GLY A 8 0.51 7.55 -5.24
C GLY A 8 0.36 8.31 -6.55
N SER A 9 1.35 8.25 -7.45
CA SER A 9 1.26 8.89 -8.77
C SER A 9 0.30 8.12 -9.68
N TYR A 10 -0.68 8.83 -10.25
CA TYR A 10 -1.58 8.28 -11.26
C TYR A 10 -0.88 7.88 -12.56
N ARG A 11 0.25 8.52 -12.87
CA ARG A 11 1.02 8.25 -14.08
C ARG A 11 1.82 6.95 -13.92
N LYS A 12 1.33 5.87 -14.54
CA LYS A 12 2.05 4.59 -14.64
C LYS A 12 3.37 4.79 -15.38
N LEU A 13 4.44 4.25 -14.82
CA LEU A 13 5.81 4.44 -15.30
C LEU A 13 6.26 5.92 -15.40
N GLY A 14 5.60 6.82 -14.67
CA GLY A 14 6.07 8.20 -14.52
C GLY A 14 7.25 8.31 -13.55
N ASN A 15 7.83 9.51 -13.44
CA ASN A 15 9.06 9.76 -12.66
C ASN A 15 9.03 9.17 -11.24
N THR A 16 7.91 9.34 -10.51
CA THR A 16 7.77 8.79 -9.16
C THR A 16 7.87 7.27 -9.14
N GLU A 17 7.17 6.58 -10.04
CA GLU A 17 7.20 5.12 -10.09
C GLU A 17 8.58 4.59 -10.49
N VAL A 18 9.22 5.24 -11.47
CA VAL A 18 10.57 4.87 -11.90
C VAL A 18 11.54 4.98 -10.73
N LEU A 19 11.59 6.13 -10.05
CA LEU A 19 12.50 6.33 -8.91
C LEU A 19 12.24 5.37 -7.74
N VAL A 20 10.98 5.09 -7.42
CA VAL A 20 10.63 4.09 -6.39
C VAL A 20 11.14 2.72 -6.79
N LYS A 21 10.94 2.30 -8.05
CA LYS A 21 11.42 1.01 -8.54
C LYS A 21 12.94 0.90 -8.53
N GLU A 22 13.66 1.95 -8.93
CA GLU A 22 15.14 1.97 -8.85
C GLU A 22 15.62 1.76 -7.41
N ALA A 23 15.04 2.46 -6.44
CA ALA A 23 15.40 2.31 -5.03
C ALA A 23 15.10 0.88 -4.52
N LEU A 24 13.95 0.30 -4.89
CA LEU A 24 13.59 -1.06 -4.51
C LEU A 24 14.49 -2.11 -5.16
N MET A 25 14.92 -1.91 -6.41
CA MET A 25 15.84 -2.82 -7.10
C MET A 25 17.19 -2.89 -6.37
N GLU A 26 17.73 -1.76 -5.93
CA GLU A 26 18.97 -1.74 -5.16
C GLU A 26 18.78 -2.35 -3.77
N ALA A 27 17.67 -2.04 -3.09
CA ALA A 27 17.37 -2.66 -1.81
C ALA A 27 17.27 -4.19 -1.91
N LYS A 28 16.63 -4.70 -2.97
CA LYS A 28 16.56 -6.13 -3.27
C LYS A 28 17.95 -6.72 -3.51
N ARG A 29 18.80 -6.03 -4.25
CA ARG A 29 20.20 -6.44 -4.49
C ARG A 29 21.01 -6.57 -3.19
N LEU A 30 20.71 -5.72 -2.20
CA LEU A 30 21.29 -5.75 -0.87
C LEU A 30 20.62 -6.77 0.09
N GLY A 31 19.67 -7.56 -0.40
CA GLY A 31 19.03 -8.65 0.35
C GLY A 31 17.74 -8.26 1.09
N ALA A 32 17.13 -7.11 0.78
CA ALA A 32 15.79 -6.80 1.27
C ALA A 32 14.71 -7.59 0.51
N ASP A 33 13.65 -7.99 1.21
CA ASP A 33 12.41 -8.43 0.58
C ASP A 33 11.62 -7.18 0.17
N VAL A 34 11.21 -7.10 -1.10
CA VAL A 34 10.62 -5.89 -1.65
C VAL A 34 9.32 -6.17 -2.38
N ASP A 35 8.32 -5.35 -2.09
CA ASP A 35 7.03 -5.31 -2.78
C ASP A 35 6.78 -3.89 -3.32
N VAL A 36 5.91 -3.77 -4.32
CA VAL A 36 5.45 -2.47 -4.84
C VAL A 36 3.94 -2.49 -5.01
N LEU A 37 3.29 -1.40 -4.58
CA LEU A 37 1.85 -1.23 -4.67
C LEU A 37 1.53 0.16 -5.22
N ARG A 38 0.70 0.22 -6.26
CA ARG A 38 0.15 1.49 -6.73
C ARG A 38 -1.17 1.74 -6.01
N LEU A 39 -1.22 2.82 -5.24
CA LEU A 39 -2.45 3.21 -4.53
C LEU A 39 -3.59 3.52 -5.51
N THR A 40 -3.25 3.94 -6.74
CA THR A 40 -4.23 4.24 -7.79
C THR A 40 -4.81 3.00 -8.48
N ASP A 41 -4.23 1.82 -8.25
CA ASP A 41 -4.82 0.55 -8.70
C ASP A 41 -5.84 0.02 -7.66
N LEU A 42 -5.92 0.63 -6.47
CA LEU A 42 -6.86 0.28 -5.41
C LEU A 42 -8.09 1.19 -5.42
N LYS A 43 -9.25 0.61 -5.14
CA LYS A 43 -10.47 1.33 -4.79
C LYS A 43 -10.56 1.40 -3.27
N ILE A 44 -10.28 2.56 -2.69
CA ILE A 44 -10.42 2.82 -1.26
C ILE A 44 -11.39 3.98 -1.08
N GLU A 45 -12.48 3.74 -0.37
CA GLU A 45 -13.52 4.74 -0.11
C GLU A 45 -13.16 5.55 1.16
N PRO A 46 -13.66 6.80 1.29
CA PRO A 46 -13.43 7.58 2.49
C PRO A 46 -14.07 6.90 3.72
N CYS A 47 -13.35 6.94 4.84
CA CYS A 47 -13.85 6.44 6.12
C CYS A 47 -15.15 7.15 6.52
N LYS A 48 -16.16 6.38 6.94
CA LYS A 48 -17.47 6.89 7.37
C LYS A 48 -17.55 7.22 8.87
N GLY A 49 -16.47 7.07 9.63
CA GLY A 49 -16.45 7.38 11.06
C GLY A 49 -17.38 6.50 11.91
N CYS A 50 -17.69 5.27 11.48
CA CYS A 50 -18.59 4.38 12.23
C CYS A 50 -17.97 3.77 13.49
N MET A 51 -16.64 3.92 13.66
CA MET A 51 -15.86 3.49 14.82
C MET A 51 -15.90 1.98 15.15
N ALA A 52 -16.41 1.13 14.25
CA ALA A 52 -16.44 -0.32 14.45
C ALA A 52 -15.03 -0.90 14.64
N CYS A 53 -14.05 -0.48 13.83
CA CYS A 53 -12.67 -0.93 13.93
C CYS A 53 -11.97 -0.49 15.22
N VAL A 54 -12.33 0.67 15.77
CA VAL A 54 -11.70 1.21 16.99
C VAL A 54 -12.33 0.63 18.25
N PHE A 55 -13.66 0.61 18.35
CA PHE A 55 -14.34 0.24 19.59
C PHE A 55 -14.77 -1.23 19.66
N LYS A 56 -14.94 -1.89 18.52
CA LYS A 56 -15.39 -3.30 18.46
C LYS A 56 -14.31 -4.26 17.96
N GLN A 57 -13.15 -3.74 17.54
CA GLN A 57 -12.08 -4.54 16.94
C GLN A 57 -12.56 -5.36 15.72
N GLU A 58 -13.60 -4.88 15.05
CA GLU A 58 -14.11 -5.46 13.81
C GLU A 58 -13.31 -4.96 12.61
N GLU A 59 -13.28 -5.71 11.51
CA GLU A 59 -12.77 -5.19 10.26
C GLU A 59 -13.59 -4.00 9.75
N CYS A 60 -12.99 -3.17 8.89
CA CYS A 60 -13.71 -2.08 8.27
C CYS A 60 -14.94 -2.63 7.53
N ARG A 61 -16.11 -2.06 7.80
CA ARG A 61 -17.38 -2.48 7.18
C ARG A 61 -17.52 -1.98 5.74
N ILE A 62 -16.62 -1.12 5.30
CA ILE A 62 -16.55 -0.68 3.91
C ILE A 62 -15.92 -1.83 3.11
N GLN A 63 -16.63 -2.30 2.09
CA GLN A 63 -16.13 -3.32 1.16
C GLN A 63 -15.30 -2.65 0.07
N ASP A 64 -14.04 -2.40 0.38
CA ASP A 64 -13.06 -1.76 -0.49
C ASP A 64 -11.68 -2.42 -0.31
N ASP A 65 -10.65 -1.87 -0.97
CA ASP A 65 -9.31 -2.44 -0.95
C ASP A 65 -8.48 -2.04 0.28
N TRP A 66 -9.08 -1.43 1.31
CA TRP A 66 -8.38 -1.07 2.54
C TRP A 66 -7.74 -2.29 3.22
N GLY A 67 -8.48 -3.41 3.30
CA GLY A 67 -7.98 -4.64 3.90
C GLY A 67 -6.71 -5.14 3.21
N HIS A 68 -6.70 -5.13 1.87
CA HIS A 68 -5.52 -5.51 1.09
C HIS A 68 -4.31 -4.60 1.36
N LEU A 69 -4.51 -3.27 1.39
CA LEU A 69 -3.43 -2.32 1.71
C LEU A 69 -2.90 -2.53 3.13
N ARG A 70 -3.78 -2.70 4.12
CA ARG A 70 -3.41 -2.98 5.53
C ARG A 70 -2.56 -4.24 5.62
N ASP A 71 -3.02 -5.32 5.00
CA ASP A 71 -2.31 -6.59 5.03
C ASP A 71 -0.93 -6.48 4.39
N MET A 72 -0.76 -5.66 3.34
CA MET A 72 0.57 -5.41 2.76
C MET A 72 1.50 -4.59 3.66
N LEU A 73 0.96 -3.71 4.49
CA LEU A 73 1.69 -2.85 5.43
C LEU A 73 2.16 -3.59 6.68
N GLU A 74 1.37 -4.56 7.17
CA GLU A 74 1.60 -5.28 8.42
C GLU A 74 2.43 -6.56 8.25
N LYS A 75 2.57 -7.02 7.02
CA LYS A 75 3.28 -8.23 6.63
C LYS A 75 4.80 -7.99 6.63
#